data_AF-A0A972ZTJ5-F1
#
_entry.id   AF-A0A972ZTJ5-F1
#
_cell.length_a   1.000
_cell.length_b   1.000
_cell.length_c   1.000
_cell.angle_alpha   90.00
_cell.angle_beta   90.00
_cell.angle_gamma   90.00
#
_symmetry.space_group_name_H-M   'P 1'
#
loop_
_entity.id
_entity.type
_entity.pdbx_description
1 polymer ?
#
loop_
_entity_poly.entity_id
_entity_poly.type
_entity_poly.pdbx_seq_one_letter_code
_entity_poly.pdbx_strand_id
1 'polypeptide(L)'
;MFESIKIYKGRDVKYAALARELVGYGYERCQRISEPGDFSMRGSVIDIFPPTFEGPVRIELSGDKVESIRSYSILSNETIEEHAMVI
;
A
#
# COMPACT_ATOMS: atom_id res chain seq x y z
N MET A 1 17.56 7.54 -13.79
CA MET A 1 16.78 8.29 -12.79
C MET A 1 15.88 7.26 -12.14
N PHE A 2 16.04 7.00 -10.84
CA PHE A 2 15.13 6.09 -10.15
C PHE A 2 13.85 6.86 -9.91
N GLU A 3 12.79 6.49 -10.62
CA GLU A 3 11.46 6.95 -10.22
C GLU A 3 11.11 6.24 -8.91
N SER A 4 10.33 6.91 -8.07
CA SER A 4 9.75 6.31 -6.88
C SER A 4 8.24 6.43 -7.01
N ILE A 5 7.52 5.38 -6.62
CA ILE A 5 6.09 5.51 -6.34
C ILE A 5 5.97 6.50 -5.16
N LYS A 6 4.86 7.25 -5.05
CA LYS A 6 4.59 8.09 -3.85
C LYS A 6 3.10 8.10 -3.55
N ILE A 7 2.68 7.50 -2.46
CA ILE A 7 1.26 7.46 -2.08
C ILE A 7 1.06 8.38 -0.89
N TYR A 8 0.17 9.35 -1.00
CA TYR A 8 -0.08 10.34 0.05
C TYR A 8 -1.57 10.64 0.18
N LYS A 9 -1.98 11.10 1.36
CA LYS A 9 -3.38 11.46 1.64
C LYS A 9 -3.90 12.47 0.61
N GLY A 10 -5.07 12.19 0.05
CA GLY A 10 -5.71 13.01 -0.99
C GLY A 10 -5.28 12.71 -2.42
N ARG A 11 -4.29 11.84 -2.66
CA ARG A 11 -3.91 11.38 -4.01
C ARG A 11 -5.05 10.57 -4.63
N ASP A 12 -5.32 10.79 -5.92
CA ASP A 12 -6.20 9.91 -6.70
C ASP A 12 -5.45 8.65 -7.15
N VAL A 13 -6.07 7.49 -6.96
CA VAL A 13 -5.52 6.16 -7.22
C VAL A 13 -6.39 5.44 -8.25
N LYS A 14 -5.80 5.17 -9.41
CA LYS A 14 -6.38 4.26 -10.40
C LYS A 14 -5.81 2.86 -10.21
N TYR A 15 -6.64 1.94 -9.73
CA TYR A 15 -6.28 0.55 -9.41
C TYR A 15 -5.37 -0.11 -10.45
N ALA A 16 -5.79 -0.14 -11.71
CA ALA A 16 -5.03 -0.80 -12.78
C ALA A 16 -3.70 -0.11 -13.12
N ALA A 17 -3.57 1.20 -12.87
CA ALA A 17 -2.31 1.91 -13.05
C ALA A 17 -1.35 1.60 -11.89
N LEU A 18 -1.82 1.76 -10.65
CA LEU A 18 -1.00 1.50 -9.46
C LEU A 18 -0.57 0.03 -9.37
N ALA A 19 -1.44 -0.93 -9.71
CA ALA A 19 -1.09 -2.34 -9.73
C ALA A 19 0.03 -2.65 -10.75
N ARG A 20 -0.04 -2.05 -11.94
CA ARG A 20 1.02 -2.20 -12.96
C ARG A 20 2.31 -1.54 -12.52
N GLU A 21 2.22 -0.38 -11.88
CA GLU A 21 3.36 0.33 -11.31
C GLU A 21 4.05 -0.56 -10.26
N LEU A 22 3.32 -1.04 -9.24
CA LEU A 22 3.85 -1.92 -8.20
C LEU A 22 4.53 -3.18 -8.78
N VAL A 23 3.88 -3.87 -9.73
CA VAL A 23 4.47 -5.03 -10.42
C VAL A 23 5.74 -4.64 -11.19
N GLY A 24 5.76 -3.48 -11.83
CA GLY A 24 6.95 -2.95 -12.51
C GLY A 24 8.13 -2.66 -11.58
N TYR A 25 7.85 -2.38 -10.30
CA TYR A 25 8.85 -2.23 -9.24
C TYR A 25 9.20 -3.55 -8.53
N GLY A 26 8.65 -4.69 -8.99
CA GLY A 26 8.95 -6.01 -8.46
C GLY A 26 8.05 -6.47 -7.31
N TYR A 27 6.97 -5.75 -7.01
CA TYR A 27 5.99 -6.23 -6.04
C TYR A 27 5.10 -7.35 -6.61
N GLU A 28 4.72 -8.29 -5.76
CA GLU A 28 3.85 -9.40 -6.12
C GLU A 28 2.40 -9.16 -5.64
N ARG A 29 1.43 -9.40 -6.53
CA ARG A 29 0.01 -9.26 -6.18
C ARG A 29 -0.48 -10.53 -5.50
N CYS A 30 -0.75 -10.44 -4.21
CA CYS A 30 -1.19 -11.55 -3.37
C CYS A 30 -2.63 -11.36 -2.87
N GLN A 31 -3.28 -12.47 -2.50
CA GLN A 31 -4.60 -12.39 -1.83
C GLN A 31 -4.50 -11.90 -0.39
N ARG A 32 -3.40 -12.25 0.29
CA ARG A 32 -3.05 -11.88 1.66
C ARG A 32 -1.58 -11.49 1.70
N ILE A 33 -1.27 -10.43 2.44
CA ILE A 33 0.11 -9.98 2.68
C ILE A 33 0.78 -10.91 3.68
N SER A 34 2.00 -11.34 3.36
CA SER A 34 2.83 -12.18 4.22
C SER A 34 4.25 -11.62 4.38
N GLU A 35 4.83 -11.11 3.30
CA GLU A 35 6.25 -10.74 3.29
C GLU A 35 6.52 -9.43 2.53
N PRO A 36 7.69 -8.78 2.75
CA PRO A 36 8.03 -7.56 2.05
C PRO A 36 8.10 -7.79 0.53
N GLY A 37 7.53 -6.87 -0.24
CA GLY A 37 7.31 -7.04 -1.67
C GLY A 37 5.90 -7.50 -2.04
N ASP A 38 5.09 -7.94 -1.07
CA ASP A 38 3.68 -8.23 -1.32
C ASP A 38 2.84 -6.96 -1.46
N PHE A 39 1.82 -7.01 -2.30
CA PHE A 39 0.68 -6.09 -2.23
C PHE A 39 -0.65 -6.80 -2.47
N SER A 40 -1.72 -6.26 -1.91
CA SER A 40 -3.09 -6.75 -2.09
C SER A 40 -4.06 -5.60 -2.29
N MET A 41 -5.12 -5.86 -3.05
CA MET A 41 -6.10 -4.84 -3.46
C MET A 41 -7.51 -5.42 -3.31
N ARG A 42 -8.28 -4.91 -2.34
CA ARG A 42 -9.61 -5.40 -1.97
C ARG A 42 -10.58 -4.23 -1.76
N GLY A 43 -11.46 -4.00 -2.72
CA GLY A 43 -12.51 -2.97 -2.60
C GLY A 43 -11.95 -1.56 -2.52
N SER A 44 -12.01 -0.95 -1.33
CA SER A 44 -11.44 0.37 -1.01
C SER A 44 -10.10 0.30 -0.29
N VAL A 45 -9.52 -0.90 -0.12
CA VAL A 45 -8.31 -1.12 0.67
C VAL A 45 -7.19 -1.63 -0.21
N ILE A 46 -6.02 -1.02 -0.06
CA ILE A 46 -4.78 -1.47 -0.67
C ILE A 46 -3.79 -1.70 0.44
N ASP A 47 -3.31 -2.93 0.60
CA ASP A 47 -2.21 -3.24 1.49
C ASP A 47 -0.93 -3.38 0.66
N ILE A 48 0.18 -2.82 1.14
CA ILE A 48 1.51 -2.95 0.54
C ILE A 48 2.47 -3.29 1.68
N PHE A 49 3.42 -4.18 1.47
CA PHE A 49 4.52 -4.41 2.40
C PHE A 49 5.83 -3.88 1.83
N PRO A 50 6.21 -2.62 2.12
CA PRO A 50 7.46 -2.05 1.64
C PRO A 50 8.67 -2.80 2.22
N PRO A 51 9.71 -3.09 1.42
CA PRO A 51 10.96 -3.69 1.91
C PRO A 51 11.70 -2.89 2.98
N THR A 52 11.42 -1.58 3.07
CA THR A 52 12.05 -0.64 3.99
C THR A 52 11.28 -0.45 5.29
N PHE A 53 10.12 -1.10 5.45
CA PHE A 53 9.25 -0.98 6.62
C PHE A 53 9.28 -2.27 7.43
N GLU A 54 9.04 -2.17 8.74
CA GLU A 54 8.95 -3.34 9.63
C GLU A 54 7.64 -4.13 9.45
N GLY A 55 6.64 -3.52 8.83
CA GLY A 55 5.33 -4.12 8.60
C GLY A 55 4.60 -3.48 7.42
N PRO A 56 3.47 -4.06 7.01
CA PRO A 56 2.69 -3.57 5.90
C PRO A 56 2.00 -2.26 6.23
N VAL A 57 1.77 -1.49 5.17
CA VAL A 57 0.95 -0.30 5.18
C VAL A 57 -0.39 -0.59 4.51
N ARG A 58 -1.46 -0.14 5.15
CA ARG A 58 -2.82 -0.15 4.63
C ARG A 58 -3.17 1.25 4.17
N ILE A 59 -3.62 1.35 2.94
CA ILE A 59 -4.14 2.56 2.30
C ILE A 59 -5.64 2.37 2.14
N GLU A 60 -6.44 3.24 2.75
CA GLU A 60 -7.89 3.24 2.57
C GLU A 60 -8.30 4.35 1.60
N LEU A 61 -9.24 4.01 0.72
CA LEU A 61 -9.76 4.89 -0.31
C LEU A 61 -11.21 5.29 -0.03
N SER A 62 -11.53 6.54 -0.34
CA SER A 62 -12.91 7.03 -0.50
C SER A 62 -13.13 7.27 -1.99
N GLY A 63 -13.86 6.35 -2.64
CA GLY A 63 -13.93 6.30 -4.10
C GLY A 63 -12.56 5.92 -4.69
N ASP A 64 -11.95 6.84 -5.43
CA ASP A 64 -10.59 6.70 -5.95
C ASP A 64 -9.56 7.57 -5.20
N LYS A 65 -9.92 8.23 -4.10
CA LYS A 65 -9.02 9.12 -3.36
C LYS A 65 -8.50 8.48 -2.08
N VAL A 66 -7.20 8.65 -1.79
CA VAL A 66 -6.60 8.18 -0.53
C VAL A 66 -7.14 8.98 0.65
N GLU A 67 -7.78 8.29 1.59
CA GLU A 67 -8.36 8.86 2.81
C GLU A 67 -7.41 8.72 4.01
N SER A 68 -6.82 7.53 4.19
CA SER A 68 -5.91 7.23 5.30
C SER A 68 -4.80 6.29 4.85
N ILE A 69 -3.67 6.35 5.56
CA ILE A 69 -2.53 5.46 5.35
C ILE A 69 -1.97 5.11 6.73
N ARG A 70 -1.84 3.82 7.03
CA ARG A 70 -1.33 3.38 8.33
C ARG A 70 -0.51 2.09 8.25
N SER A 71 0.51 1.96 9.08
CA SER A 71 1.17 0.69 9.32
C SER A 71 0.34 -0.18 10.25
N TYR A 72 0.37 -1.49 10.06
CA TYR A 72 -0.36 -2.43 10.92
C TYR A 72 0.41 -3.72 11.16
N SER A 73 0.10 -4.40 12.27
CA SER A 73 0.67 -5.71 12.60
C SER A 73 0.04 -6.80 11.73
N ILE A 74 0.84 -7.61 11.01
CA ILE A 74 0.33 -8.76 10.23
C ILE A 74 -0.40 -9.78 11.14
N LEU A 75 0.04 -9.90 12.39
CA LEU A 75 -0.47 -10.89 13.34
C LEU A 75 -1.82 -10.48 13.95
N SER A 76 -1.93 -9.23 14.43
CA SER A 76 -3.12 -8.75 15.14
C SER A 76 -4.04 -7.87 14.28
N ASN A 77 -3.56 -7.38 13.13
CA ASN A 77 -4.24 -6.40 12.27
C ASN A 77 -4.55 -5.06 12.99
N GLU A 78 -3.84 -4.79 14.09
CA GLU A 78 -3.92 -3.53 14.82
C GLU A 78 -3.04 -2.47 14.16
N THR A 79 -3.52 -1.23 14.19
CA THR A 79 -2.78 -0.06 13.74
C THR A 79 -1.56 0.18 14.64
N ILE A 80 -0.41 0.44 14.02
CA ILE A 80 0.84 0.79 14.70
C ILE A 80 1.09 2.29 14.59
N GLU A 81 1.02 2.83 13.37
CA GLU A 81 1.36 4.22 13.07
C GLU A 81 0.54 4.76 11.89
N GLU A 82 0.17 6.03 11.93
CA GLU A 82 -0.49 6.75 10.83
C GLU A 82 0.53 7.54 10.01
N HIS A 83 0.36 7.56 8.69
CA HIS A 83 1.30 8.18 7.75
C HIS A 83 0.60 9.24 6.89
N ALA A 84 1.29 10.36 6.64
CA ALA A 84 0.83 11.33 5.64
C ALA A 84 1.15 10.88 4.20
N MET A 85 2.25 10.13 4.04
CA MET A 85 2.77 9.64 2.77
C MET A 85 3.63 8.39 2.98
N VAL A 86 3.55 7.42 2.07
CA VAL A 86 4.36 6.19 2.07
C VAL A 86 4.82 5.79 0.67
N ILE A 87 5.91 5.02 0.71
CA ILE A 87 6.40 3.91 -0.14
C ILE A 87 7.93 3.96 -0.24
#